data_AF-A0A532V0V3-F1
#
_entry.id   AF-A0A532V0V3-F1
#
_cell.length_a   1.000
_cell.length_b   1.000
_cell.length_c   1.000
_cell.angle_alpha   90.00
_cell.angle_beta   90.00
_cell.angle_gamma   90.00
#
_symmetry.space_group_name_H-M   'P 1'
#
loop_
_entity.id
_entity.type
_entity.pdbx_description
1 polymer ?
#
loop_
_entity_poly.entity_id
_entity_poly.type
_entity_poly.pdbx_seq_one_letter_code
_entity_poly.pdbx_strand_id
1 'polypeptide(L)'
;MPHLKKIAESYPEEQVKILSMNAINPSKQAAAEAKRYKIEFPTLICRQTGVARDYKITKLPHLVIIDQEGIVQGSKLFLKTDKIKEILDTLLIEEEEAASSHE
;
A
#
# COMPACT_ATOMS: atom_id res chain seq x y z
N MET A 1 3.79 -10.57 -5.82
CA MET A 1 3.60 -9.25 -6.48
C MET A 1 4.97 -8.59 -6.66
N PRO A 2 5.63 -8.75 -7.81
CA PRO A 2 7.01 -8.27 -7.99
C PRO A 2 7.13 -6.74 -7.93
N HIS A 3 6.07 -6.02 -8.30
CA HIS A 3 6.07 -4.56 -8.32
C HIS A 3 6.16 -3.94 -6.92
N LEU A 4 5.40 -4.45 -5.94
CA LEU A 4 5.42 -3.94 -4.56
C LEU A 4 6.70 -4.32 -3.82
N LYS A 5 7.28 -5.50 -4.12
CA LYS A 5 8.59 -5.87 -3.58
C LYS A 5 9.66 -4.86 -4.01
N LYS A 6 9.68 -4.48 -5.29
CA LYS A 6 10.60 -3.43 -5.77
C LYS A 6 10.40 -2.09 -5.07
N ILE A 7 9.17 -1.73 -4.71
CA ILE A 7 8.90 -0.50 -3.94
C ILE A 7 9.44 -0.64 -2.52
N ALA A 8 9.14 -1.75 -1.84
CA ALA A 8 9.66 -2.05 -0.50
C ALA A 8 11.21 -2.03 -0.44
N GLU A 9 11.87 -2.47 -1.51
CA GLU A 9 13.33 -2.45 -1.64
C GLU A 9 13.88 -1.06 -2.00
N SER A 10 13.06 -0.15 -2.55
CA SER A 10 13.50 1.18 -3.00
C SER A 10 13.31 2.28 -1.95
N TYR A 11 12.40 2.08 -0.98
CA TYR A 11 12.10 3.06 0.06
C TYR A 11 12.29 2.43 1.44
N PRO A 12 12.89 3.16 2.40
CA PRO A 12 12.97 2.69 3.77
C PRO A 12 11.56 2.61 4.40
N GLU A 13 11.36 1.66 5.31
CA GLU A 13 10.08 1.44 5.99
C GLU A 13 9.63 2.66 6.82
N GLU A 14 10.57 3.51 7.22
CA GLU A 14 10.31 4.77 7.93
C GLU A 14 9.63 5.81 7.04
N GLN A 15 9.88 5.78 5.72
CA GLN A 15 9.27 6.68 4.75
C GLN A 15 8.02 6.06 4.11
N VAL A 16 8.06 4.77 3.78
CA VAL A 16 6.96 4.09 3.08
C VAL A 16 6.62 2.78 3.75
N LYS A 17 5.41 2.69 4.29
CA LYS A 17 4.85 1.44 4.84
C LYS A 17 3.90 0.79 3.85
N ILE A 18 4.19 -0.46 3.51
CA ILE A 18 3.32 -1.26 2.64
C ILE A 18 2.53 -2.23 3.50
N LEU A 19 1.20 -2.25 3.35
CA LEU A 19 0.32 -3.19 4.02
C LEU A 19 -0.43 -4.01 2.98
N SER A 20 -0.38 -5.34 3.12
CA SER A 20 -1.19 -6.25 2.31
C SER A 20 -2.51 -6.49 3.03
N MET A 21 -3.63 -6.11 2.41
CA MET A 21 -4.96 -6.31 3.00
C MET A 21 -5.69 -7.43 2.29
N ASN A 22 -6.00 -8.49 3.00
CA ASN A 22 -6.77 -9.60 2.47
C ASN A 22 -8.22 -9.55 2.96
N ALA A 23 -9.12 -9.15 2.07
CA ALA A 23 -10.55 -8.99 2.34
C ALA A 23 -11.39 -10.26 2.01
N ILE A 24 -10.85 -11.23 1.26
CA ILE A 24 -11.62 -12.38 0.75
C ILE A 24 -11.20 -13.68 1.44
N ASN A 25 -9.90 -13.99 1.41
CA ASN A 25 -9.42 -15.32 1.76
C ASN A 25 -9.41 -15.53 3.29
N PRO A 26 -9.60 -16.76 3.79
CA PRO A 26 -9.33 -17.07 5.20
C PRO A 26 -7.83 -16.94 5.51
N SER A 27 -7.50 -16.70 6.78
CA SER A 27 -6.12 -16.45 7.25
C SER A 27 -5.09 -17.48 6.76
N LYS A 28 -5.42 -18.79 6.80
CA LYS A 28 -4.52 -19.85 6.33
C LYS A 28 -4.17 -19.73 4.85
N GLN A 29 -5.14 -19.36 4.01
CA GLN A 29 -4.93 -19.22 2.57
C GLN A 29 -4.14 -17.94 2.27
N ALA A 30 -4.46 -16.84 2.96
CA ALA A 30 -3.71 -15.59 2.84
C ALA A 30 -2.23 -15.75 3.22
N ALA A 31 -1.95 -16.49 4.31
CA ALA A 31 -0.58 -16.80 4.72
C ALA A 31 0.16 -17.67 3.68
N ALA A 32 -0.53 -18.64 3.08
CA ALA A 32 0.04 -19.45 2.01
C ALA A 32 0.37 -18.61 0.76
N GLU A 33 -0.49 -17.68 0.39
CA GLU A 33 -0.24 -16.76 -0.73
C GLU A 33 0.87 -15.77 -0.43
N ALA A 34 0.89 -15.17 0.77
CA ALA A 34 1.98 -14.30 1.20
C ALA A 34 3.34 -15.02 1.11
N LYS A 35 3.41 -16.26 1.59
CA LYS A 35 4.61 -17.10 1.47
C LYS A 35 4.95 -17.40 0.01
N ARG A 36 3.96 -17.78 -0.81
CA ARG A 36 4.16 -18.09 -2.24
C ARG A 36 4.68 -16.89 -3.03
N TYR A 37 4.19 -15.69 -2.72
CA TYR A 37 4.57 -14.46 -3.41
C TYR A 37 5.73 -13.71 -2.76
N LYS A 38 6.33 -14.29 -1.70
CA LYS A 38 7.39 -13.68 -0.90
C LYS A 38 7.02 -12.25 -0.48
N ILE A 39 5.82 -12.12 0.07
CA ILE A 39 5.35 -10.87 0.65
C ILE A 39 6.06 -10.72 2.00
N GLU A 40 6.95 -9.74 2.08
CA GLU A 40 7.76 -9.46 3.27
C GLU A 40 7.08 -8.44 4.19
N PHE A 41 6.04 -7.77 3.71
CA PHE A 41 5.26 -6.78 4.45
C PHE A 41 4.08 -7.40 5.23
N PRO A 42 3.55 -6.72 6.27
CA PRO A 42 2.45 -7.21 7.08
C PRO A 42 1.22 -7.53 6.21
N THR A 43 0.61 -8.71 6.43
CA THR A 43 -0.66 -9.07 5.81
C THR A 43 -1.79 -9.03 6.84
N LEU A 44 -2.69 -8.07 6.68
CA LEU A 44 -3.87 -7.90 7.52
C LEU A 44 -5.03 -8.73 6.98
N ILE A 45 -5.67 -9.49 7.87
CA ILE A 45 -6.88 -10.25 7.54
C ILE A 45 -8.09 -9.38 7.83
N CYS A 46 -8.71 -8.88 6.78
CA CYS A 46 -9.83 -7.94 6.84
C CYS A 46 -11.14 -8.55 6.35
N ARG A 47 -11.23 -9.88 6.37
CA ARG A 47 -12.44 -10.59 5.97
C ARG A 47 -13.59 -10.20 6.91
N GLN A 48 -14.72 -9.76 6.35
CA GLN A 48 -15.91 -9.30 7.08
C GLN A 48 -15.76 -8.00 7.90
N THR A 49 -14.64 -7.28 7.81
CA THR A 49 -14.48 -6.03 8.56
C THR A 49 -15.20 -4.84 7.92
N GLY A 50 -15.60 -4.96 6.65
CA GLY A 50 -16.19 -3.85 5.88
C GLY A 50 -15.17 -2.96 5.18
N VAL A 51 -13.86 -3.17 5.40
CA VAL A 51 -12.82 -2.25 4.88
C VAL A 51 -12.87 -2.05 3.37
N ALA A 52 -13.16 -3.10 2.59
CA ALA A 52 -13.29 -2.99 1.15
C ALA A 52 -14.46 -2.06 0.75
N ARG A 53 -15.55 -2.07 1.52
CA ARG A 53 -16.69 -1.17 1.31
C ARG A 53 -16.32 0.26 1.69
N ASP A 54 -15.65 0.45 2.81
CA ASP A 54 -15.33 1.79 3.34
C ASP A 54 -14.33 2.51 2.43
N TYR A 55 -13.38 1.78 1.83
CA TYR A 55 -12.47 2.27 0.79
C TYR A 55 -13.06 2.22 -0.64
N LYS A 56 -14.36 1.86 -0.79
CA LYS A 56 -15.07 1.77 -2.08
C LYS A 56 -14.37 0.87 -3.11
N ILE A 57 -13.74 -0.20 -2.65
CA ILE A 57 -13.02 -1.20 -3.47
C ILE A 57 -14.01 -2.17 -4.10
N THR A 58 -14.14 -2.11 -5.43
CA THR A 58 -15.10 -2.95 -6.17
C THR A 58 -14.47 -4.19 -6.81
N LYS A 59 -13.14 -4.20 -7.00
CA LYS A 59 -12.42 -5.28 -7.68
C LYS A 59 -11.04 -5.45 -7.04
N LEU A 60 -10.52 -6.68 -7.08
CA LEU A 60 -9.18 -7.02 -6.59
C LEU A 60 -8.30 -7.57 -7.73
N PRO A 61 -6.97 -7.42 -7.66
CA PRO A 61 -6.22 -6.64 -6.67
C PRO A 61 -6.49 -5.13 -6.79
N HIS A 62 -6.27 -4.38 -5.70
CA HIS A 62 -6.44 -2.93 -5.66
C HIS A 62 -5.35 -2.31 -4.79
N LEU A 63 -4.79 -1.20 -5.24
CA LEU A 63 -3.77 -0.40 -4.56
C LEU A 63 -4.39 0.92 -4.09
N VAL A 64 -4.17 1.24 -2.83
CA VAL A 64 -4.52 2.53 -2.23
C VAL A 64 -3.22 3.17 -1.74
N ILE A 65 -3.01 4.44 -2.06
CA ILE A 65 -1.89 5.26 -1.61
C ILE A 65 -2.48 6.30 -0.67
N ILE A 66 -1.89 6.39 0.52
CA ILE A 66 -2.33 7.25 1.62
C ILE A 66 -1.09 8.00 2.10
N ASP A 67 -1.19 9.30 2.31
CA ASP A 67 -0.13 10.13 2.89
C ASP A 67 -0.10 10.04 4.44
N GLN A 68 0.82 10.76 5.10
CA GLN A 68 0.92 10.76 6.57
C GLN A 68 -0.28 11.41 7.26
N GLU A 69 -1.01 12.31 6.58
CA GLU A 69 -2.24 12.91 7.11
C GLU A 69 -3.45 11.97 7.03
N GLY A 70 -3.29 10.81 6.39
CA GLY A 70 -4.35 9.82 6.22
C GLY A 70 -5.26 10.11 5.03
N ILE A 71 -4.87 11.00 4.12
CA ILE A 71 -5.62 11.37 2.93
C ILE A 71 -5.29 10.40 1.80
N VAL A 72 -6.32 9.91 1.12
CA VAL A 72 -6.16 8.98 -0.01
C VAL A 72 -5.73 9.76 -1.26
N GLN A 73 -4.45 9.68 -1.58
CA GLN A 73 -3.83 10.31 -2.75
C GLN A 73 -4.09 9.53 -4.05
N GLY A 74 -4.36 8.22 -3.94
CA GLY A 74 -4.66 7.40 -5.11
C GLY A 74 -5.33 6.08 -4.78
N SER A 75 -6.24 5.64 -5.65
CA SER A 75 -6.93 4.37 -5.53
C SER A 75 -7.08 3.73 -6.92
N LYS A 76 -6.31 2.68 -7.23
CA LYS A 76 -6.29 2.03 -8.56
C LYS A 76 -6.13 0.52 -8.48
N LEU A 77 -6.73 -0.18 -9.43
CA LEU A 77 -6.65 -1.65 -9.55
C LEU A 77 -5.23 -2.16 -9.77
N PHE A 78 -4.48 -1.45 -10.60
CA PHE A 78 -3.10 -1.81 -10.91
C PHE A 78 -2.31 -0.57 -11.31
N LEU A 79 -1.14 -0.42 -10.73
CA LEU A 79 -0.16 0.60 -11.09
C LEU A 79 1.18 -0.09 -11.35
N LYS A 80 1.88 0.38 -12.37
CA LYS A 80 3.25 -0.05 -12.64
C LYS A 80 4.17 0.52 -11.57
N THR A 81 5.27 -0.17 -11.29
CA THR A 81 6.27 0.26 -10.30
C THR A 81 6.69 1.72 -10.51
N ASP A 82 6.96 2.14 -11.75
CA ASP A 82 7.41 3.49 -12.07
C ASP A 82 6.39 4.55 -11.63
N LYS A 83 5.11 4.35 -11.92
CA LYS A 83 4.05 5.28 -11.50
C LYS A 83 3.84 5.32 -9.99
N ILE A 84 4.04 4.19 -9.31
CA ILE A 84 3.98 4.16 -7.84
C ILE A 84 5.14 4.99 -7.29
N LYS A 85 6.35 4.83 -7.83
CA LYS A 85 7.51 5.61 -7.45
C LYS A 85 7.29 7.11 -7.68
N GLU A 86 6.78 7.51 -8.84
CA GLU A 86 6.51 8.93 -9.13
C GLU A 86 5.54 9.55 -8.11
N ILE A 87 4.48 8.84 -7.74
CA ILE A 87 3.52 9.33 -6.74
C ILE A 87 4.18 9.40 -5.37
N LEU A 88 4.91 8.36 -4.96
CA LEU A 88 5.60 8.34 -3.66
C LEU A 88 6.67 9.43 -3.56
N ASP A 89 7.46 9.64 -4.60
CA ASP A 89 8.49 10.67 -4.66
C ASP A 89 7.89 12.07 -4.54
N THR A 90 6.79 12.33 -5.25
CA THR A 90 6.06 13.61 -5.13
C THR A 90 5.56 13.83 -3.71
N LEU A 91 4.93 12.82 -3.10
CA LEU A 91 4.42 12.92 -1.74
C LEU A 91 5.53 13.13 -0.70
N LEU A 92 6.66 12.43 -0.84
CA LEU A 92 7.79 12.59 0.07
C LEU A 92 8.41 13.99 -0.03
N ILE A 93 8.51 14.55 -1.24
CA ILE A 93 8.97 15.93 -1.44
C ILE A 93 8.00 16.93 -0.81
N GLU A 94 6.69 16.78 -1.06
CA GLU A 94 5.67 17.64 -0.45
C GLU A 94 5.71 17.58 1.09
N GLU A 95 5.99 16.40 1.65
CA GLU A 95 6.15 16.19 3.10
C GLU A 95 7.42 16.85 3.65
N GLU A 96 8.55 16.77 2.94
CA GLU A 96 9.79 17.47 3.33
C GLU A 96 9.61 19.00 3.28
N GLU A 97 8.95 19.53 2.25
CA GLU A 97 8.68 20.97 2.11
C GLU A 97 7.69 21.48 3.17
N ALA A 98 6.66 20.69 3.49
CA ALA A 98 5.71 21.00 4.55
C ALA A 98 6.38 21.00 5.93
N ALA A 99 7.27 20.04 6.19
CA ALA A 99 8.05 19.97 7.44
C ALA A 99 9.02 21.16 7.58
N SER A 100 9.70 21.57 6.51
CA SER A 100 10.61 22.72 6.51
C SER A 100 9.90 24.08 6.64
N SER A 101 8.61 24.15 6.33
CA SER A 101 7.81 25.39 6.41
C SER A 101 7.18 25.62 7.80
N HIS A 102 7.40 24.71 8.74
CA HIS A 102 6.91 24.79 10.13
C HIS A 102 8.02 25.04 11.17
N GLU A 103 9.24 25.40 10.73
CA GLU A 103 10.36 25.83 11.60
C GLU A 103 10.46 27.35 11.78
#